data_AF-A0A4Q6BU79-F1
#
_entry.id   AF-A0A4Q6BU79-F1
#
_cell.length_a   1.000
_cell.length_b   1.000
_cell.length_c   1.000
_cell.angle_alpha   90.00
_cell.angle_beta   90.00
_cell.angle_gamma   90.00
#
_symmetry.space_group_name_H-M   'P 1'
#
loop_
_entity.id
_entity.type
_entity.pdbx_description
1 polymer ?
#
loop_
_entity_poly.entity_id
_entity_poly.type
_entity_poly.pdbx_seq_one_letter_code
_entity_poly.pdbx_strand_id
1 'polypeptide(L)'
;RGYPDLVSTGPSLDQVLAQKLAGQTALPSLQLGVQVTDGRDTTACLSWSGAAVPLPPENNPYLVYGRLFGLGGAQGAQDMKRMLARKRSVLDSVLEQERALSARLGTADRAVLKNYLDSLRDLETRLIALEASQRMCAAPDVPVDPSVEGTEPVWLQPDNVPQVIDLMRRLVVSAFSCDVTRIVTLNLCSAGGAYRNHRWVPGINHGSDWHGHSHGVEIGDKASLTAIDKYYYGELAKLVSDFKGVTMPDGTSLLKHSLIMTNNEYGSNGPVDYLPADGNGVRQNYTHYAKLMPYVLLGQAGGALTTGRNLVYDFVGSPVYADGVHHTQLLVSMMNMMGVPDQTFGDPANMQGPLPGLAA
;
A
#
# COMPACT_ATOMS: atom_id res chain seq x y z
N ARG A 1 -0.98 -27.81 -3.22
CA ARG A 1 -0.03 -27.93 -2.08
C ARG A 1 0.36 -26.50 -1.73
N GLY A 2 -0.30 -25.88 -0.75
CA GLY A 2 0.02 -24.52 -0.33
C GLY A 2 1.21 -24.54 0.61
N TYR A 3 2.15 -23.61 0.43
CA TYR A 3 3.26 -23.42 1.36
C TYR A 3 2.68 -22.83 2.66
N PRO A 4 2.77 -23.54 3.81
CA PRO A 4 2.21 -23.06 5.08
C PRO A 4 2.92 -21.81 5.63
N ASP A 5 4.07 -21.42 5.07
CA ASP A 5 4.95 -20.37 5.60
C ASP A 5 4.72 -18.97 5.01
N LEU A 6 3.72 -18.79 4.13
CA LEU A 6 3.47 -17.52 3.43
C LEU A 6 2.32 -16.70 4.00
N VAL A 7 1.75 -17.13 5.13
CA VAL A 7 0.63 -16.46 5.77
C VAL A 7 1.15 -15.53 6.87
N SER A 8 0.72 -14.26 6.86
CA SER A 8 1.10 -13.34 7.93
C SER A 8 0.65 -13.85 9.30
N THR A 9 1.53 -13.75 10.30
CA THR A 9 1.25 -14.09 11.71
C THR A 9 0.67 -12.92 12.50
N GLY A 10 0.54 -11.74 11.88
CA GLY A 10 0.03 -10.53 12.51
C GLY A 10 -0.45 -9.47 11.51
N PRO A 11 -0.90 -8.31 11.99
CA PRO A 11 -1.24 -7.19 11.12
C PRO A 11 0.02 -6.62 10.44
N SER A 12 -0.12 -6.18 9.19
CA SER A 12 0.92 -5.45 8.48
C SER A 12 1.08 -4.02 9.02
N LEU A 13 2.22 -3.39 8.72
CA LEU A 13 2.57 -2.06 9.25
C LEU A 13 1.50 -1.00 8.93
N ASP A 14 1.04 -0.98 7.68
CA ASP A 14 0.00 -0.06 7.22
C ASP A 14 -1.31 -0.24 8.00
N GLN A 15 -1.67 -1.47 8.42
CA GLN A 15 -2.87 -1.73 9.19
C GLN A 15 -2.71 -1.39 10.67
N VAL A 16 -1.53 -1.61 11.25
CA VAL A 16 -1.24 -1.13 12.61
C VAL A 16 -1.32 0.39 12.67
N LEU A 17 -0.72 1.09 11.71
CA LEU A 17 -0.80 2.53 11.59
C LEU A 17 -2.25 3.00 11.37
N ALA A 18 -3.01 2.32 10.52
CA ALA A 18 -4.41 2.66 10.23
C ALA A 18 -5.29 2.57 11.48
N GLN A 19 -5.04 1.58 12.35
CA GLN A 19 -5.72 1.46 13.62
C GLN A 19 -5.32 2.57 14.61
N LYS A 20 -4.04 2.91 14.68
CA LYS A 20 -3.52 3.94 15.60
C LYS A 20 -3.91 5.36 15.19
N LEU A 21 -4.09 5.60 13.89
CA LEU A 21 -4.50 6.89 13.32
C LEU A 21 -6.01 6.93 13.01
N ALA A 22 -6.77 5.92 13.44
CA ALA A 22 -8.21 5.84 13.19
C ALA A 22 -8.94 7.09 13.70
N GLY A 23 -9.92 7.56 12.93
CA GLY A 23 -10.71 8.75 13.25
C GLY A 23 -10.07 10.09 12.89
N GLN A 24 -8.80 10.11 12.44
CA GLN A 24 -8.17 11.33 11.95
C GLN A 24 -8.54 11.67 10.50
N THR A 25 -8.90 10.65 9.70
CA THR A 25 -9.28 10.78 8.30
C THR A 25 -10.50 9.91 7.99
N ALA A 26 -11.18 10.20 6.88
CA ALA A 26 -12.40 9.50 6.48
C ALA A 26 -12.18 8.00 6.20
N LEU A 27 -11.04 7.67 5.57
CA LEU A 27 -10.64 6.29 5.29
C LEU A 27 -9.39 5.96 6.11
N PRO A 28 -9.37 4.82 6.83
CA PRO A 28 -8.24 4.44 7.67
C PRO A 28 -7.00 4.06 6.84
N SER A 29 -7.20 3.44 5.68
CA SER A 29 -6.16 3.14 4.70
C SER A 29 -6.76 2.79 3.33
N LEU A 30 -5.92 2.78 2.29
CA LEU A 30 -6.25 2.28 0.95
C LEU A 30 -5.27 1.19 0.52
N GLN A 31 -5.79 0.06 0.09
CA GLN A 31 -5.03 -1.05 -0.51
C GLN A 31 -5.32 -1.00 -2.01
N LEU A 32 -4.33 -0.61 -2.80
CA LEU A 32 -4.45 -0.35 -4.22
C LEU A 32 -3.56 -1.30 -4.99
N GLY A 33 -3.98 -1.68 -6.19
CA GLY A 33 -3.27 -2.60 -7.05
C GLY A 33 -3.31 -2.17 -8.50
N VAL A 34 -2.30 -2.56 -9.25
CA VAL A 34 -2.33 -2.51 -10.72
C VAL A 34 -2.27 -3.95 -11.21
N GLN A 35 -3.42 -4.50 -11.60
CA GLN A 35 -3.55 -5.88 -12.10
C GLN A 35 -2.93 -6.94 -11.17
N VAL A 36 -3.24 -6.83 -9.88
CA VAL A 36 -2.93 -7.80 -8.83
C VAL A 36 -4.17 -8.67 -8.63
N THR A 37 -4.41 -9.59 -9.58
CA THR A 37 -5.65 -10.39 -9.69
C THR A 37 -5.63 -11.66 -8.82
N ASP A 38 -4.46 -12.06 -8.37
CA ASP A 38 -4.19 -13.11 -7.38
C ASP A 38 -4.09 -12.55 -5.96
N GLY A 39 -4.59 -11.33 -5.68
CA GLY A 39 -4.45 -10.66 -4.38
C GLY A 39 -5.07 -11.36 -3.16
N ARG A 40 -5.62 -12.57 -3.33
CA ARG A 40 -6.04 -13.50 -2.26
C ARG A 40 -5.05 -14.64 -2.02
N ASP A 41 -4.09 -14.85 -2.93
CA ASP A 41 -2.94 -15.69 -2.70
C ASP A 41 -2.01 -14.99 -1.71
N THR A 42 -1.54 -15.77 -0.75
CA THR A 42 -0.80 -15.30 0.41
C THR A 42 0.50 -14.56 0.05
N THR A 43 1.00 -14.75 -1.18
CA THR A 43 2.20 -14.09 -1.72
C THR A 43 1.93 -12.69 -2.27
N ALA A 44 0.78 -12.44 -2.90
CA ALA A 44 0.52 -11.19 -3.63
C ALA A 44 -0.15 -10.10 -2.77
N CYS A 45 -0.55 -10.45 -1.54
CA CYS A 45 -1.17 -9.52 -0.61
C CYS A 45 -0.14 -8.88 0.32
N LEU A 46 0.05 -7.57 0.19
CA LEU A 46 0.96 -6.80 1.05
C LEU A 46 0.33 -6.39 2.40
N SER A 47 -0.99 -6.23 2.43
CA SER A 47 -1.72 -5.69 3.58
C SER A 47 -2.52 -6.78 4.29
N TRP A 48 -2.33 -6.91 5.60
CA TRP A 48 -2.98 -7.91 6.44
C TRP A 48 -3.57 -7.22 7.66
N SER A 49 -4.88 -7.37 7.91
CA SER A 49 -5.51 -6.76 9.09
C SER A 49 -5.24 -7.51 10.38
N GLY A 50 -4.73 -8.75 10.27
CA GLY A 50 -4.37 -9.62 11.37
C GLY A 50 -3.79 -10.94 10.83
N ALA A 51 -3.50 -11.86 11.76
CA ALA A 51 -2.98 -13.18 11.42
C ALA A 51 -3.91 -13.91 10.44
N ALA A 52 -3.39 -14.30 9.28
CA ALA A 52 -4.14 -14.95 8.22
C ALA A 52 -5.37 -14.19 7.67
N VAL A 53 -5.43 -12.86 7.83
CA VAL A 53 -6.52 -12.03 7.30
C VAL A 53 -5.99 -11.05 6.23
N PRO A 54 -5.89 -11.48 4.95
CA PRO A 54 -5.38 -10.64 3.86
C PRO A 54 -6.40 -9.56 3.47
N LEU A 55 -5.89 -8.39 3.08
CA LEU A 55 -6.64 -7.29 2.51
C LEU A 55 -6.27 -7.15 1.03
N PRO A 56 -7.05 -7.74 0.10
CA PRO A 56 -6.71 -7.71 -1.31
C PRO A 56 -6.73 -6.26 -1.84
N PRO A 57 -5.80 -5.91 -2.74
CA PRO A 57 -5.77 -4.58 -3.34
C PRO A 57 -6.96 -4.37 -4.29
N GLU A 58 -7.50 -3.15 -4.29
CA GLU A 58 -8.46 -2.69 -5.30
C GLU A 58 -7.71 -2.33 -6.60
N ASN A 59 -8.07 -3.01 -7.68
CA ASN A 59 -7.43 -2.86 -8.99
C ASN A 59 -8.17 -1.90 -9.92
N ASN A 60 -9.46 -1.62 -9.62
CA ASN A 60 -10.28 -0.76 -10.44
C ASN A 60 -10.12 0.71 -10.00
N PRO A 61 -9.43 1.56 -10.78
CA PRO A 61 -9.23 2.97 -10.42
C PRO A 61 -10.55 3.75 -10.36
N TYR A 62 -11.58 3.34 -11.09
CA TYR A 62 -12.90 3.99 -11.08
C TYR A 62 -13.68 3.69 -9.80
N LEU A 63 -13.52 2.49 -9.21
CA LEU A 63 -14.04 2.20 -7.88
C LEU A 63 -13.29 2.96 -6.79
N VAL A 64 -11.96 3.08 -6.91
CA VAL A 64 -11.15 3.91 -6.01
C VAL A 64 -11.59 5.37 -6.08
N TYR A 65 -11.75 5.92 -7.28
CA TYR A 65 -12.31 7.25 -7.49
C TYR A 65 -13.68 7.41 -6.82
N GLY A 66 -14.58 6.44 -7.05
CA GLY A 66 -15.90 6.42 -6.41
C GLY A 66 -15.84 6.34 -4.87
N ARG A 67 -14.83 5.69 -4.31
CA ARG A 67 -14.61 5.61 -2.86
C ARG A 67 -14.06 6.92 -2.27
N LEU A 68 -13.24 7.66 -3.03
CA LEU A 68 -12.70 8.95 -2.61
C LEU A 68 -13.68 10.11 -2.83
N PHE A 69 -14.47 10.06 -3.90
CA PHE A 69 -15.26 11.20 -4.41
C PHE A 69 -16.77 10.91 -4.59
N GLY A 70 -17.23 9.67 -4.44
CA GLY A 70 -18.60 9.22 -4.69
C GLY A 70 -18.83 8.68 -6.11
N LEU A 71 -19.79 7.75 -6.28
CA LEU A 71 -20.16 7.15 -7.58
C LEU A 71 -20.71 8.21 -8.57
N GLY A 72 -19.86 8.77 -9.43
CA GLY A 72 -20.26 9.83 -10.36
C GLY A 72 -19.99 11.26 -9.85
N GLY A 73 -19.03 11.41 -8.93
CA GLY A 73 -18.67 12.71 -8.35
C GLY A 73 -19.73 13.23 -7.38
N ALA A 74 -19.93 14.56 -7.35
CA ALA A 74 -20.83 15.23 -6.40
C ALA A 74 -22.26 14.65 -6.37
N GLN A 75 -22.74 14.08 -7.48
CA GLN A 75 -24.08 13.49 -7.59
C GLN A 75 -24.20 12.13 -6.87
N GLY A 76 -23.18 11.26 -6.98
CA GLY A 76 -23.15 9.97 -6.28
C GLY A 76 -23.03 10.08 -4.78
N ALA A 77 -22.27 11.08 -4.31
CA ALA A 77 -22.20 11.42 -2.90
C ALA A 77 -23.59 11.84 -2.35
N GLN A 78 -24.38 12.57 -3.15
CA GLN A 78 -25.75 12.94 -2.79
C GLN A 78 -26.72 11.75 -2.77
N ASP A 79 -26.56 10.78 -3.67
CA ASP A 79 -27.40 9.58 -3.69
C ASP A 79 -27.06 8.61 -2.54
N MET A 80 -25.77 8.45 -2.23
CA MET A 80 -25.33 7.71 -1.04
C MET A 80 -25.83 8.38 0.24
N LYS A 81 -25.79 9.72 0.32
CA LYS A 81 -26.44 10.49 1.40
C LYS A 81 -27.92 10.19 1.52
N ARG A 82 -28.67 10.18 0.43
CA ARG A 82 -30.10 9.89 0.46
C ARG A 82 -30.36 8.48 0.96
N MET A 83 -29.54 7.51 0.55
CA MET A 83 -29.62 6.14 1.04
C MET A 83 -29.30 6.05 2.54
N LEU A 84 -28.21 6.67 2.99
CA LEU A 84 -27.82 6.69 4.39
C LEU A 84 -28.82 7.45 5.27
N ALA A 85 -29.31 8.61 4.82
CA ALA A 85 -30.35 9.36 5.53
C ALA A 85 -31.66 8.57 5.65
N ARG A 86 -32.03 7.80 4.61
CA ARG A 86 -33.17 6.87 4.69
C ARG A 86 -32.90 5.73 5.67
N LYS A 87 -31.74 5.08 5.59
CA LYS A 87 -31.34 4.03 6.53
C LYS A 87 -31.33 4.56 7.97
N ARG A 88 -30.75 5.74 8.19
CA ARG A 88 -30.74 6.46 9.46
C ARG A 88 -32.13 6.78 9.95
N SER A 89 -33.02 7.33 9.13
CA SER A 89 -34.40 7.60 9.56
C SER A 89 -35.12 6.32 9.99
N VAL A 90 -34.89 5.21 9.28
CA VAL A 90 -35.40 3.89 9.68
C VAL A 90 -34.73 3.44 10.98
N LEU A 91 -33.43 3.63 11.14
CA LEU A 91 -32.66 3.22 12.31
C LEU A 91 -32.94 4.08 13.55
N ASP A 92 -33.12 5.38 13.42
CA ASP A 92 -33.50 6.31 14.49
C ASP A 92 -34.91 5.95 14.99
N SER A 93 -35.82 5.56 14.07
CA SER A 93 -37.12 4.99 14.43
C SER A 93 -36.99 3.64 15.14
N VAL A 94 -36.02 2.80 14.76
CA VAL A 94 -35.70 1.55 15.46
C VAL A 94 -34.94 1.80 16.77
N LEU A 95 -34.18 2.88 16.91
CA LEU A 95 -33.40 3.28 18.08
C LEU A 95 -34.31 3.84 19.19
N GLU A 96 -35.36 4.59 18.85
CA GLU A 96 -36.44 4.89 19.80
C GLU A 96 -37.09 3.60 20.35
N GLN A 97 -37.14 2.55 19.52
CA GLN A 97 -37.59 1.22 19.92
C GLN A 97 -36.47 0.33 20.46
N GLU A 98 -35.20 0.74 20.44
CA GLU A 98 -34.04 -0.10 20.76
C GLU A 98 -34.00 -0.41 22.25
N ARG A 99 -34.41 0.52 23.12
CA ARG A 99 -34.59 0.21 24.55
C ARG A 99 -35.67 -0.84 24.79
N ALA A 100 -36.77 -0.78 24.03
CA ALA A 100 -37.88 -1.74 24.15
C ALA A 100 -37.54 -3.10 23.50
N LEU A 101 -36.77 -3.10 22.41
CA LEU A 101 -36.34 -4.28 21.69
C LEU A 101 -35.18 -4.98 22.41
N SER A 102 -34.15 -4.24 22.86
CA SER A 102 -33.06 -4.75 23.68
C SER A 102 -33.55 -5.38 24.99
N ALA A 103 -34.64 -4.87 25.58
CA ALA A 103 -35.26 -5.50 26.74
C ALA A 103 -35.88 -6.88 26.45
N ARG A 104 -36.23 -7.16 25.18
CA ARG A 104 -36.85 -8.42 24.72
C ARG A 104 -35.87 -9.39 24.06
N LEU A 105 -34.66 -8.93 23.71
CA LEU A 105 -33.61 -9.72 23.05
C LEU A 105 -32.75 -10.48 24.08
N GLY A 106 -32.25 -11.65 23.67
CA GLY A 106 -31.20 -12.37 24.40
C GLY A 106 -29.88 -11.59 24.39
N THR A 107 -28.94 -11.95 25.27
CA THR A 107 -27.62 -11.31 25.37
C THR A 107 -26.84 -11.37 24.06
N ALA A 108 -26.90 -12.48 23.32
CA ALA A 108 -26.25 -12.64 22.02
C ALA A 108 -26.83 -11.69 20.96
N ASP A 109 -28.15 -11.63 20.83
CA ASP A 109 -28.81 -10.78 19.82
C ASP A 109 -28.62 -9.28 20.10
N ARG A 110 -28.60 -8.89 21.39
CA ARG A 110 -28.24 -7.51 21.79
C ARG A 110 -26.84 -7.13 21.34
N ALA A 111 -25.87 -8.04 21.46
CA ALA A 111 -24.51 -7.78 21.01
C ALA A 111 -24.43 -7.60 19.48
N VAL A 112 -25.17 -8.43 18.71
CA VAL A 112 -25.25 -8.28 17.25
C VAL A 112 -25.89 -6.96 16.85
N LEU A 113 -27.03 -6.60 17.45
CA LEU A 113 -27.72 -5.35 17.18
C LEU A 113 -26.83 -4.14 17.50
N LYS A 114 -26.14 -4.16 18.65
CA LYS A 114 -25.18 -3.14 19.03
C LYS A 114 -24.05 -2.99 18.01
N ASN A 115 -23.43 -4.10 17.60
CA ASN A 115 -22.35 -4.08 16.61
C ASN A 115 -22.81 -3.50 15.26
N TYR A 116 -24.04 -3.83 14.84
CA TYR A 116 -24.63 -3.28 13.63
C TYR A 116 -24.87 -1.77 13.72
N LEU A 117 -25.44 -1.29 14.84
CA LEU A 117 -25.66 0.14 15.10
C LEU A 117 -24.35 0.92 15.19
N ASP A 118 -23.33 0.37 15.84
CA ASP A 118 -22.00 0.97 15.93
C ASP A 118 -21.35 1.06 14.55
N SER A 119 -21.49 0.01 13.72
CA SER A 119 -21.00 0.01 12.33
C SER A 119 -21.68 1.08 11.48
N LEU A 120 -22.99 1.30 11.66
CA LEU A 120 -23.73 2.34 10.95
C LEU A 120 -23.31 3.75 11.36
N ARG A 121 -23.11 3.99 12.65
CA ARG A 121 -22.60 5.28 13.17
C ARG A 121 -21.18 5.58 12.69
N ASP A 122 -20.31 4.57 12.65
CA ASP A 122 -18.97 4.67 12.09
C ASP A 122 -19.02 5.03 10.60
N LEU A 123 -19.89 4.38 9.81
CA LEU A 123 -20.09 4.72 8.40
C LEU A 123 -20.59 6.16 8.18
N GLU A 124 -21.54 6.64 9.00
CA GLU A 124 -22.01 8.03 8.93
C GLU A 124 -20.89 9.03 9.23
N THR A 125 -20.13 8.77 10.29
CA THR A 125 -19.02 9.62 10.71
C THR A 125 -17.98 9.72 9.60
N ARG A 126 -17.65 8.59 8.96
CA ARG A 126 -16.72 8.55 7.83
C ARG A 126 -17.24 9.30 6.60
N LEU A 127 -18.53 9.21 6.30
CA LEU A 127 -19.11 9.96 5.18
C LEU A 127 -19.03 11.47 5.41
N ILE A 128 -19.34 11.94 6.62
CA ILE A 128 -19.22 13.36 6.99
C ILE A 128 -17.77 13.83 6.86
N ALA A 129 -16.82 13.04 7.37
CA ALA A 129 -15.40 13.32 7.24
C ALA A 129 -14.96 13.36 5.77
N LEU A 130 -15.46 12.45 4.94
CA LEU A 130 -15.13 12.37 3.51
C LEU A 130 -15.59 13.63 2.77
N GLU A 131 -16.79 14.12 3.06
CA GLU A 131 -17.29 15.37 2.46
C GLU A 131 -16.49 16.60 2.88
N ALA A 132 -16.07 16.66 4.14
CA ALA A 132 -15.20 17.73 4.62
C ALA A 132 -13.87 17.71 3.86
N SER A 133 -13.29 16.51 3.72
CA SER A 133 -12.04 16.25 2.98
C SER A 133 -12.15 16.67 1.50
N GLN A 134 -13.26 16.30 0.84
CA GLN A 134 -13.53 16.66 -0.56
C GLN A 134 -13.65 18.16 -0.82
N ARG A 135 -13.95 18.99 0.20
CA ARG A 135 -13.99 20.45 0.06
C ARG A 135 -12.61 21.10 0.13
N MET A 136 -11.59 20.36 0.56
CA MET A 136 -10.24 20.88 0.74
C MET A 136 -9.42 20.88 -0.56
N CYS A 137 -9.88 20.15 -1.59
CA CYS A 137 -9.14 19.90 -2.81
C CYS A 137 -10.10 19.77 -4.02
N ALA A 138 -9.54 19.78 -5.24
CA ALA A 138 -10.28 19.37 -6.42
C ALA A 138 -10.11 17.86 -6.65
N ALA A 139 -11.19 17.20 -7.09
CA ALA A 139 -11.11 15.82 -7.57
C ALA A 139 -10.19 15.76 -8.81
N PRO A 140 -9.38 14.69 -8.96
CA PRO A 140 -8.57 14.52 -10.15
C PRO A 140 -9.49 14.24 -11.35
N ASP A 141 -9.08 14.70 -12.53
CA ASP A 141 -9.77 14.38 -13.79
C ASP A 141 -9.61 12.90 -14.17
N VAL A 142 -10.46 12.05 -13.62
CA VAL A 142 -10.53 10.63 -13.96
C VAL A 142 -11.62 10.46 -15.02
N PRO A 143 -11.29 9.91 -16.22
CA PRO A 143 -12.30 9.68 -17.24
C PRO A 143 -13.37 8.70 -16.75
N VAL A 144 -14.52 8.69 -17.40
CA VAL A 144 -15.53 7.65 -17.16
C VAL A 144 -14.95 6.29 -17.55
N ASP A 145 -15.26 5.24 -16.79
CA ASP A 145 -14.83 3.88 -17.10
C ASP A 145 -15.26 3.49 -18.53
N PRO A 146 -14.32 3.28 -19.46
CA PRO A 146 -14.65 2.93 -20.84
C PRO A 146 -14.86 1.42 -21.02
N SER A 147 -14.84 0.64 -19.93
CA SER A 147 -15.09 -0.81 -19.97
C SER A 147 -16.50 -1.12 -20.48
N VAL A 148 -16.60 -2.10 -21.37
CA VAL A 148 -17.88 -2.59 -21.90
C VAL A 148 -18.34 -3.80 -21.09
N GLU A 149 -19.58 -3.78 -20.63
CA GLU A 149 -20.17 -4.91 -19.90
C GLU A 149 -20.07 -6.21 -20.73
N GLY A 150 -19.65 -7.30 -20.07
CA GLY A 150 -19.45 -8.60 -20.73
C GLY A 150 -18.09 -8.78 -21.43
N THR A 151 -17.21 -7.78 -21.39
CA THR A 151 -15.82 -7.88 -21.85
C THR A 151 -14.82 -7.80 -20.69
N GLU A 152 -13.56 -8.18 -20.94
CA GLU A 152 -12.49 -7.93 -19.96
C GLU A 152 -12.34 -6.41 -19.73
N PRO A 153 -12.49 -5.94 -18.48
CA PRO A 153 -12.40 -4.53 -18.15
C PRO A 153 -11.08 -3.91 -18.64
N VAL A 154 -11.13 -2.66 -19.11
CA VAL A 154 -9.95 -2.01 -19.70
C VAL A 154 -8.77 -1.94 -18.74
N TRP A 155 -9.04 -1.80 -17.43
CA TRP A 155 -8.02 -1.71 -16.39
C TRP A 155 -7.38 -3.08 -16.06
N LEU A 156 -7.92 -4.19 -16.56
CA LEU A 156 -7.30 -5.52 -16.50
C LEU A 156 -6.50 -5.90 -17.74
N GLN A 157 -6.66 -5.16 -18.84
CA GLN A 157 -5.97 -5.48 -20.09
C GLN A 157 -4.46 -5.18 -19.97
N PRO A 158 -3.56 -6.11 -20.35
CA PRO A 158 -2.11 -5.95 -20.14
C PRO A 158 -1.50 -4.71 -20.81
N ASP A 159 -2.06 -4.22 -21.92
CA ASP A 159 -1.57 -3.02 -22.61
C ASP A 159 -1.90 -1.71 -21.89
N ASN A 160 -2.86 -1.75 -20.97
CA ASN A 160 -3.33 -0.56 -20.27
C ASN A 160 -2.65 -0.34 -18.91
N VAL A 161 -1.65 -1.17 -18.55
CA VAL A 161 -0.89 -1.03 -17.30
C VAL A 161 -0.35 0.40 -17.11
N PRO A 162 0.29 1.05 -18.09
CA PRO A 162 0.77 2.43 -17.93
C PRO A 162 -0.33 3.42 -17.56
N GLN A 163 -1.50 3.30 -18.18
CA GLN A 163 -2.66 4.15 -17.95
C GLN A 163 -3.25 3.89 -16.56
N VAL A 164 -3.31 2.64 -16.12
CA VAL A 164 -3.81 2.28 -14.78
C VAL A 164 -2.84 2.77 -13.70
N ILE A 165 -1.52 2.68 -13.91
CA ILE A 165 -0.51 3.27 -13.00
C ILE A 165 -0.73 4.79 -12.90
N ASP A 166 -0.92 5.49 -14.02
CA ASP A 166 -1.17 6.93 -14.02
C ASP A 166 -2.45 7.30 -13.24
N LEU A 167 -3.55 6.58 -13.47
CA LEU A 167 -4.80 6.81 -12.74
C LEU A 167 -4.65 6.55 -11.24
N MET A 168 -4.04 5.42 -10.85
CA MET A 168 -3.80 5.12 -9.44
C MET A 168 -2.88 6.17 -8.80
N ARG A 169 -1.80 6.59 -9.48
CA ARG A 169 -0.90 7.66 -9.01
C ARG A 169 -1.66 8.93 -8.67
N ARG A 170 -2.51 9.39 -9.59
CA ARG A 170 -3.33 10.61 -9.42
C ARG A 170 -4.31 10.47 -8.26
N LEU A 171 -4.93 9.30 -8.11
CA LEU A 171 -5.83 9.00 -7.00
C LEU A 171 -5.11 8.99 -5.65
N VAL A 172 -3.88 8.47 -5.59
CA VAL A 172 -3.05 8.52 -4.38
C VAL A 172 -2.75 9.96 -3.99
N VAL A 173 -2.25 10.78 -4.93
CA VAL A 173 -1.95 12.21 -4.69
C VAL A 173 -3.20 12.94 -4.19
N SER A 174 -4.35 12.68 -4.81
CA SER A 174 -5.63 13.25 -4.37
C SER A 174 -6.04 12.75 -2.99
N ALA A 175 -5.92 11.46 -2.68
CA ALA A 175 -6.28 10.93 -1.36
C ALA A 175 -5.51 11.61 -0.21
N PHE A 176 -4.23 11.93 -0.42
CA PHE A 176 -3.41 12.66 0.56
C PHE A 176 -3.69 14.17 0.57
N SER A 177 -3.74 14.81 -0.59
CA SER A 177 -3.96 16.27 -0.69
C SER A 177 -5.35 16.71 -0.20
N CYS A 178 -6.35 15.84 -0.38
CA CYS A 178 -7.71 16.02 0.12
C CYS A 178 -7.88 15.62 1.58
N ASP A 179 -6.83 15.07 2.22
CA ASP A 179 -6.90 14.54 3.58
C ASP A 179 -7.92 13.39 3.79
N VAL A 180 -8.12 12.56 2.76
CA VAL A 180 -9.06 11.44 2.81
C VAL A 180 -8.48 10.25 3.58
N THR A 181 -7.17 10.04 3.50
CA THR A 181 -6.44 9.02 4.25
C THR A 181 -5.00 9.43 4.52
N ARG A 182 -4.39 8.87 5.58
CA ARG A 182 -2.95 8.99 5.86
C ARG A 182 -2.11 7.85 5.30
N ILE A 183 -2.74 6.76 4.85
CA ILE A 183 -2.06 5.49 4.58
C ILE A 183 -2.54 4.88 3.27
N VAL A 184 -1.58 4.61 2.38
CA VAL A 184 -1.82 3.92 1.12
C VAL A 184 -0.76 2.85 0.91
N THR A 185 -1.20 1.65 0.57
CA THR A 185 -0.36 0.57 0.04
C THR A 185 -0.69 0.43 -1.44
N LEU A 186 0.26 0.71 -2.33
CA LEU A 186 0.09 0.59 -3.78
C LEU A 186 0.97 -0.53 -4.30
N ASN A 187 0.34 -1.62 -4.73
CA ASN A 187 1.03 -2.73 -5.35
C ASN A 187 1.04 -2.59 -6.88
N LEU A 188 2.22 -2.40 -7.46
CA LEU A 188 2.38 -2.24 -8.92
C LEU A 188 2.41 -3.58 -9.65
N CYS A 189 2.71 -4.69 -8.97
CA CYS A 189 2.67 -6.02 -9.56
C CYS A 189 2.30 -7.16 -8.61
N SER A 190 1.70 -8.23 -9.12
CA SER A 190 1.51 -9.43 -8.32
C SER A 190 2.86 -10.09 -7.99
N ALA A 191 2.96 -10.68 -6.80
CA ALA A 191 4.19 -11.28 -6.29
C ALA A 191 4.36 -12.71 -6.83
N GLY A 192 5.60 -13.13 -7.07
CA GLY A 192 5.89 -14.49 -7.58
C GLY A 192 5.68 -14.68 -9.08
N GLY A 193 5.84 -13.61 -9.87
CA GLY A 193 5.84 -13.69 -11.33
C GLY A 193 4.48 -13.55 -12.00
N ALA A 194 3.71 -12.54 -11.57
CA ALA A 194 2.51 -12.10 -12.25
C ALA A 194 2.73 -12.04 -13.77
N TYR A 195 1.95 -12.81 -14.54
CA TYR A 195 1.95 -13.07 -15.99
C TYR A 195 2.01 -11.85 -16.96
N ARG A 196 2.74 -10.79 -16.62
CA ARG A 196 2.88 -9.54 -17.36
C ARG A 196 4.27 -9.48 -17.98
N ASN A 197 4.31 -9.54 -19.29
CA ASN A 197 5.55 -9.51 -20.06
C ASN A 197 6.19 -8.12 -20.25
N HIS A 198 5.66 -7.06 -19.61
CA HIS A 198 6.21 -5.71 -19.67
C HIS A 198 6.47 -5.16 -21.09
N ARG A 199 5.71 -5.61 -22.11
CA ARG A 199 5.93 -5.26 -23.52
C ARG A 199 5.83 -3.76 -23.86
N TRP A 200 5.27 -2.95 -22.97
CA TRP A 200 5.23 -1.50 -23.10
C TRP A 200 6.55 -0.83 -22.71
N VAL A 201 7.46 -1.55 -22.04
CA VAL A 201 8.78 -1.07 -21.65
C VAL A 201 9.72 -1.19 -22.85
N PRO A 202 10.35 -0.08 -23.30
CA PRO A 202 11.30 -0.13 -24.40
C PRO A 202 12.46 -1.09 -24.11
N GLY A 203 12.71 -2.01 -25.04
CA GLY A 203 13.78 -3.00 -24.92
C GLY A 203 13.33 -4.37 -24.41
N ILE A 204 12.08 -4.52 -23.96
CA ILE A 204 11.51 -5.82 -23.57
C ILE A 204 10.85 -6.47 -24.78
N ASN A 205 11.33 -7.66 -25.15
CA ASN A 205 10.96 -8.33 -26.40
C ASN A 205 10.60 -9.82 -26.26
N HIS A 206 10.58 -10.36 -25.04
CA HIS A 206 10.17 -11.74 -24.78
C HIS A 206 9.11 -11.82 -23.68
N GLY A 207 8.42 -12.96 -23.60
CA GLY A 207 7.20 -13.14 -22.80
C GLY A 207 7.40 -13.33 -21.29
N SER A 208 8.60 -13.11 -20.75
CA SER A 208 8.86 -13.33 -19.33
C SER A 208 8.24 -12.22 -18.48
N ASP A 209 7.73 -12.58 -17.32
CA ASP A 209 7.30 -11.58 -16.33
C ASP A 209 8.48 -10.93 -15.58
N TRP A 210 8.19 -9.96 -14.71
CA TRP A 210 9.22 -9.24 -13.93
C TRP A 210 10.10 -10.22 -13.13
N HIS A 211 9.50 -11.22 -12.50
CA HIS A 211 10.22 -12.26 -11.76
C HIS A 211 11.02 -13.14 -12.71
N GLY A 212 10.45 -13.56 -13.84
CA GLY A 212 11.17 -14.28 -14.89
C GLY A 212 12.42 -13.53 -15.38
N HIS A 213 12.36 -12.20 -15.50
CA HIS A 213 13.52 -11.38 -15.85
C HIS A 213 14.58 -11.33 -14.73
N SER A 214 14.21 -11.58 -13.47
CA SER A 214 15.16 -11.68 -12.38
C SER A 214 16.09 -12.90 -12.55
N HIS A 215 15.55 -14.05 -12.99
CA HIS A 215 16.36 -15.23 -13.37
C HIS A 215 17.23 -14.97 -14.61
N GLY A 216 16.78 -14.09 -15.51
CA GLY A 216 17.55 -13.66 -16.68
C GLY A 216 18.90 -13.04 -16.34
N VAL A 217 19.00 -12.35 -15.20
CA VAL A 217 20.27 -11.77 -14.70
C VAL A 217 21.34 -12.85 -14.50
N GLU A 218 20.94 -14.02 -13.99
CA GLU A 218 21.83 -15.15 -13.67
C GLU A 218 22.53 -15.71 -14.91
N ILE A 219 21.86 -15.61 -16.06
CA ILE A 219 22.37 -16.06 -17.36
C ILE A 219 22.87 -14.91 -18.25
N GLY A 220 22.99 -13.70 -17.67
CA GLY A 220 23.64 -12.55 -18.30
C GLY A 220 22.71 -11.46 -18.85
N ASP A 221 21.39 -11.65 -18.84
CA ASP A 221 20.42 -10.62 -19.26
C ASP A 221 20.07 -9.65 -18.12
N LYS A 222 21.00 -8.75 -17.85
CA LYS A 222 20.79 -7.64 -16.88
C LYS A 222 19.99 -6.49 -17.50
N ALA A 223 19.97 -6.40 -18.82
CA ALA A 223 19.41 -5.25 -19.53
C ALA A 223 17.88 -5.20 -19.41
N SER A 224 17.22 -6.35 -19.54
CA SER A 224 15.77 -6.43 -19.44
C SER A 224 15.27 -6.05 -18.05
N LEU A 225 15.82 -6.65 -16.98
CA LEU A 225 15.43 -6.28 -15.61
C LEU A 225 15.72 -4.80 -15.32
N THR A 226 16.88 -4.29 -15.75
CA THR A 226 17.23 -2.86 -15.59
C THR A 226 16.24 -1.94 -16.31
N ALA A 227 15.76 -2.31 -17.50
CA ALA A 227 14.78 -1.52 -18.24
C ALA A 227 13.42 -1.48 -17.51
N ILE A 228 12.98 -2.61 -16.97
CA ILE A 228 11.74 -2.72 -16.18
C ILE A 228 11.85 -1.91 -14.88
N ASP A 229 12.95 -2.06 -14.14
CA ASP A 229 13.18 -1.30 -12.91
C ASP A 229 13.21 0.21 -13.20
N LYS A 230 13.92 0.65 -14.25
CA LYS A 230 13.93 2.07 -14.66
C LYS A 230 12.53 2.59 -14.99
N TYR A 231 11.68 1.79 -15.64
CA TYR A 231 10.30 2.17 -15.93
C TYR A 231 9.52 2.42 -14.62
N TYR A 232 9.51 1.45 -13.70
CA TYR A 232 8.75 1.56 -12.46
C TYR A 232 9.29 2.64 -11.51
N TYR A 233 10.62 2.78 -11.39
CA TYR A 233 11.22 3.89 -10.65
C TYR A 233 10.98 5.24 -11.33
N GLY A 234 10.78 5.27 -12.65
CA GLY A 234 10.31 6.44 -13.38
C GLY A 234 8.87 6.83 -12.99
N GLU A 235 7.97 5.86 -12.86
CA GLU A 235 6.61 6.08 -12.35
C GLU A 235 6.61 6.54 -10.88
N LEU A 236 7.48 5.97 -10.04
CA LEU A 236 7.70 6.45 -8.68
C LEU A 236 8.22 7.90 -8.65
N ALA A 237 9.14 8.27 -9.54
CA ALA A 237 9.64 9.63 -9.64
C ALA A 237 8.51 10.62 -10.01
N LYS A 238 7.57 10.22 -10.87
CA LYS A 238 6.36 11.02 -11.15
C LYS A 238 5.50 11.18 -9.89
N LEU A 239 5.27 10.11 -9.13
CA LEU A 239 4.51 10.19 -7.87
C LEU A 239 5.17 11.18 -6.88
N VAL A 240 6.49 11.09 -6.71
CA VAL A 240 7.26 12.01 -5.86
C VAL A 240 7.15 13.45 -6.38
N SER A 241 7.21 13.65 -7.70
CA SER A 241 7.04 14.96 -8.32
C SER A 241 5.65 15.54 -8.06
N ASP A 242 4.60 14.73 -8.17
CA ASP A 242 3.22 15.16 -7.90
C ASP A 242 3.04 15.54 -6.43
N PHE A 243 3.59 14.73 -5.49
CA PHE A 243 3.61 15.08 -4.05
C PHE A 243 4.41 16.36 -3.78
N LYS A 244 5.49 16.62 -4.52
CA LYS A 244 6.25 17.86 -4.39
C LYS A 244 5.48 19.06 -4.93
N GLY A 245 4.67 18.86 -5.97
CA GLY A 245 3.89 19.91 -6.63
C GLY A 245 2.68 20.40 -5.84
N VAL A 246 2.14 19.60 -4.92
CA VAL A 246 1.04 20.00 -4.05
C VAL A 246 1.57 20.90 -2.92
N THR A 247 1.07 22.13 -2.83
CA THR A 247 1.38 23.06 -1.73
C THR A 247 0.37 22.89 -0.60
N MET A 248 0.86 22.69 0.62
CA MET A 248 0.09 22.55 1.85
C MET A 248 -0.21 23.93 2.48
N PRO A 249 -1.17 24.03 3.41
CA PRO A 249 -1.54 25.31 4.04
C PRO A 249 -0.39 26.04 4.75
N ASP A 250 0.66 25.33 5.17
CA ASP A 250 1.85 25.90 5.81
C ASP A 250 2.90 26.44 4.80
N GLY A 251 2.58 26.41 3.50
CA GLY A 251 3.43 26.87 2.41
C GLY A 251 4.49 25.86 1.95
N THR A 252 4.49 24.65 2.50
CA THR A 252 5.45 23.60 2.13
C THR A 252 4.82 22.58 1.19
N SER A 253 5.63 21.72 0.56
CA SER A 253 5.10 20.67 -0.32
C SER A 253 4.49 19.51 0.47
N LEU A 254 3.47 18.83 -0.07
CA LEU A 254 2.93 17.59 0.51
C LEU A 254 4.01 16.52 0.75
N LEU A 255 5.02 16.45 -0.12
CA LEU A 255 6.19 15.57 0.03
C LEU A 255 6.96 15.81 1.35
N LYS A 256 6.96 17.04 1.89
CA LYS A 256 7.58 17.36 3.18
C LYS A 256 6.89 16.61 4.32
N HIS A 257 5.57 16.48 4.26
CA HIS A 257 4.75 15.84 5.29
C HIS A 257 4.50 14.36 5.05
N SER A 258 5.06 13.80 3.98
CA SER A 258 4.84 12.42 3.59
C SER A 258 6.10 11.58 3.74
N LEU A 259 5.88 10.28 3.89
CA LEU A 259 6.91 9.24 3.80
C LEU A 259 6.44 8.22 2.74
N ILE A 260 7.26 7.99 1.74
CA ILE A 260 7.04 6.98 0.70
C ILE A 260 8.16 5.95 0.84
N MET A 261 7.79 4.70 1.07
CA MET A 261 8.71 3.56 1.05
C MET A 261 8.46 2.75 -0.21
N THR A 262 9.52 2.41 -0.93
CA THR A 262 9.48 1.40 -2.00
C THR A 262 10.52 0.32 -1.75
N ASN A 263 10.18 -0.88 -2.23
CA ASN A 263 10.96 -2.11 -2.10
C ASN A 263 10.50 -3.05 -3.23
N ASN A 264 11.30 -4.07 -3.54
CA ASN A 264 10.94 -5.16 -4.44
C ASN A 264 11.06 -6.52 -3.73
N GLU A 265 10.47 -7.57 -4.30
CA GLU A 265 10.47 -8.91 -3.68
C GLU A 265 11.83 -9.61 -3.70
N TYR A 266 12.81 -9.07 -4.41
CA TYR A 266 14.11 -9.70 -4.61
C TYR A 266 15.11 -9.20 -3.58
N GLY A 267 15.87 -10.12 -2.98
CA GLY A 267 17.18 -9.78 -2.45
C GLY A 267 18.10 -9.32 -3.59
N SER A 268 19.29 -8.81 -3.25
CA SER A 268 20.21 -8.29 -4.27
C SER A 268 20.43 -9.30 -5.42
N ASN A 269 19.85 -8.98 -6.58
CA ASN A 269 19.96 -9.70 -7.86
C ASN A 269 20.86 -8.92 -8.83
N GLY A 270 21.81 -8.15 -8.30
CA GLY A 270 22.76 -7.42 -9.12
C GLY A 270 23.73 -8.38 -9.82
N PRO A 271 24.63 -7.85 -10.67
CA PRO A 271 25.89 -8.52 -10.89
C PRO A 271 26.45 -8.94 -9.53
N VAL A 272 26.65 -10.24 -9.35
CA VAL A 272 27.42 -10.85 -8.26
C VAL A 272 28.68 -10.03 -7.90
N ASP A 273 29.21 -9.27 -8.86
CA ASP A 273 30.34 -8.32 -8.79
C ASP A 273 30.29 -7.28 -7.65
N TYR A 274 29.12 -6.89 -7.14
CA TYR A 274 29.03 -5.94 -6.00
C TYR A 274 28.96 -6.62 -4.63
N LEU A 275 28.63 -7.91 -4.58
CA LEU A 275 28.52 -8.67 -3.34
C LEU A 275 29.86 -9.27 -2.96
N PRO A 276 30.29 -9.21 -1.70
CA PRO A 276 31.55 -9.84 -1.29
C PRO A 276 31.55 -11.32 -1.70
N ALA A 277 32.64 -11.76 -2.31
CA ALA A 277 32.85 -13.17 -2.55
C ALA A 277 32.97 -13.90 -1.20
N ASP A 278 32.49 -15.14 -1.14
CA ASP A 278 32.77 -16.00 0.00
C ASP A 278 34.27 -16.33 0.09
N GLY A 279 34.66 -17.06 1.14
CA GLY A 279 36.06 -17.46 1.35
C GLY A 279 36.67 -18.30 0.23
N ASN A 280 35.87 -18.78 -0.73
CA ASN A 280 36.30 -19.53 -1.91
C ASN A 280 36.28 -18.69 -3.20
N GLY A 281 36.02 -17.38 -3.12
CA GLY A 281 35.92 -16.51 -4.29
C GLY A 281 34.58 -16.60 -5.04
N VAL A 282 33.59 -17.31 -4.49
CA VAL A 282 32.26 -17.46 -5.10
C VAL A 282 31.34 -16.36 -4.58
N ARG A 283 30.72 -15.63 -5.50
CA ARG A 283 29.74 -14.60 -5.16
C ARG A 283 28.35 -15.25 -5.19
N GLN A 284 27.65 -15.17 -4.07
CA GLN A 284 26.35 -15.82 -3.90
C GLN A 284 25.23 -14.97 -4.53
N ASN A 285 24.23 -15.67 -5.06
CA ASN A 285 23.02 -15.06 -5.59
C ASN A 285 21.96 -14.99 -4.47
N TYR A 286 21.46 -13.78 -4.19
CA TYR A 286 20.45 -13.54 -3.16
C TYR A 286 19.04 -13.28 -3.71
N THR A 287 18.76 -13.52 -4.99
CA THR A 287 17.46 -13.21 -5.64
C THR A 287 16.24 -13.73 -4.86
N HIS A 288 16.29 -14.95 -4.32
CA HIS A 288 15.19 -15.55 -3.55
C HIS A 288 15.37 -15.46 -2.03
N TYR A 289 16.31 -14.64 -1.56
CA TYR A 289 16.56 -14.44 -0.14
C TYR A 289 15.98 -13.10 0.29
N ALA A 290 15.35 -13.07 1.47
CA ALA A 290 14.96 -11.83 2.15
C ALA A 290 16.18 -11.13 2.80
N LYS A 291 17.30 -11.05 2.07
CA LYS A 291 18.57 -10.45 2.49
C LYS A 291 19.02 -9.44 1.44
N LEU A 292 19.64 -8.35 1.88
CA LEU A 292 20.11 -7.26 1.01
C LEU A 292 19.01 -6.70 0.09
N MET A 293 17.77 -6.66 0.59
CA MET A 293 16.66 -6.06 -0.13
C MET A 293 16.83 -4.53 -0.15
N PRO A 294 16.70 -3.87 -1.31
CA PRO A 294 16.80 -2.43 -1.39
C PRO A 294 15.55 -1.78 -0.79
N TYR A 295 15.74 -0.85 0.13
CA TYR A 295 14.68 0.03 0.62
C TYR A 295 15.02 1.47 0.23
N VAL A 296 14.08 2.14 -0.43
CA VAL A 296 14.21 3.56 -0.76
C VAL A 296 13.12 4.31 -0.03
N LEU A 297 13.53 5.26 0.82
CA LEU A 297 12.64 6.19 1.51
C LEU A 297 12.69 7.55 0.85
N LEU A 298 11.52 8.11 0.60
CA LEU A 298 11.33 9.39 -0.08
C LEU A 298 10.38 10.25 0.75
N GLY A 299 10.53 11.58 0.66
CA GLY A 299 9.82 12.52 1.52
C GLY A 299 10.61 12.88 2.77
N GLN A 300 10.02 13.68 3.65
CA GLN A 300 10.69 14.19 4.85
C GLN A 300 9.97 13.82 6.16
N ALA A 301 8.80 13.18 6.08
CA ALA A 301 8.01 12.77 7.25
C ALA A 301 7.84 13.90 8.30
N GLY A 302 7.52 15.11 7.84
CA GLY A 302 7.38 16.29 8.72
C GLY A 302 8.70 16.79 9.32
N GLY A 303 9.85 16.37 8.78
CA GLY A 303 11.19 16.66 9.31
C GLY A 303 11.81 15.49 10.06
N ALA A 304 11.10 14.38 10.28
CA ALA A 304 11.60 13.21 11.00
C ALA A 304 12.59 12.34 10.19
N LEU A 305 12.67 12.53 8.87
CA LEU A 305 13.61 11.83 7.99
C LEU A 305 14.61 12.81 7.35
N THR A 306 15.91 12.62 7.60
CA THR A 306 16.96 13.32 6.84
C THR A 306 17.22 12.61 5.51
N THR A 307 16.96 13.31 4.41
CA THR A 307 17.11 12.81 3.03
C THR A 307 18.51 13.04 2.46
N GLY A 308 18.78 12.54 1.25
CA GLY A 308 20.05 12.75 0.55
C GLY A 308 21.21 11.89 1.06
N ARG A 309 20.89 10.76 1.70
CA ARG A 309 21.86 9.84 2.31
C ARG A 309 21.70 8.43 1.75
N ASN A 310 22.79 7.68 1.75
CA ASN A 310 22.79 6.23 1.59
C ASN A 310 23.25 5.63 2.92
N LEU A 311 22.41 4.80 3.56
CA LEU A 311 22.73 4.13 4.81
C LEU A 311 23.05 2.66 4.50
N VAL A 312 24.29 2.27 4.76
CA VAL A 312 24.78 0.91 4.58
C VAL A 312 25.00 0.31 5.96
N TYR A 313 24.40 -0.84 6.21
CA TYR A 313 24.53 -1.57 7.46
C TYR A 313 25.35 -2.83 7.23
N ASP A 314 26.38 -3.02 8.04
CA ASP A 314 27.27 -4.18 7.96
C ASP A 314 26.58 -5.46 8.44
N PHE A 315 27.03 -6.60 7.94
CA PHE A 315 26.63 -7.92 8.45
C PHE A 315 27.26 -8.19 9.82
N VAL A 316 26.52 -8.85 10.71
CA VAL A 316 27.04 -9.25 12.03
C VAL A 316 27.58 -10.68 11.95
N GLY A 317 28.86 -10.84 11.60
CA GLY A 317 29.54 -12.15 11.51
C GLY A 317 30.00 -12.56 10.11
N SER A 318 30.49 -13.80 9.96
CA SER A 318 31.06 -14.35 8.71
C SER A 318 30.05 -14.36 7.53
N PRO A 319 30.46 -14.06 6.29
CA PRO A 319 29.66 -13.26 5.35
C PRO A 319 28.57 -14.03 4.58
N VAL A 320 28.48 -15.35 4.71
CA VAL A 320 27.58 -16.15 3.87
C VAL A 320 26.20 -16.36 4.52
N TYR A 321 26.11 -16.30 5.85
CA TYR A 321 24.85 -16.56 6.57
C TYR A 321 24.59 -15.65 7.78
N ALA A 322 25.53 -14.78 8.16
CA ALA A 322 25.33 -13.83 9.24
C ALA A 322 24.06 -12.98 9.02
N ASP A 323 23.28 -12.80 10.08
CA ASP A 323 22.18 -11.85 10.07
C ASP A 323 22.75 -10.43 10.16
N GLY A 324 22.18 -9.54 9.35
CA GLY A 324 22.48 -8.11 9.39
C GLY A 324 21.45 -7.36 10.21
N VAL A 325 21.31 -6.07 9.94
CA VAL A 325 20.24 -5.28 10.53
C VAL A 325 18.89 -5.70 9.93
N HIS A 326 17.97 -6.14 10.79
CA HIS A 326 16.66 -6.62 10.36
C HIS A 326 15.74 -5.48 9.93
N HIS A 327 14.95 -5.71 8.88
CA HIS A 327 13.99 -4.73 8.35
C HIS A 327 12.90 -4.35 9.38
N THR A 328 12.67 -5.16 10.42
CA THR A 328 11.79 -4.83 11.55
C THR A 328 12.17 -3.50 12.19
N GLN A 329 13.46 -3.18 12.28
CA GLN A 329 13.93 -1.90 12.83
C GLN A 329 13.57 -0.71 11.94
N LEU A 330 13.57 -0.90 10.61
CA LEU A 330 13.08 0.10 9.66
C LEU A 330 11.58 0.35 9.89
N LEU A 331 10.78 -0.71 10.04
CA LEU A 331 9.34 -0.59 10.26
C LEU A 331 9.02 0.13 11.58
N VAL A 332 9.75 -0.17 12.67
CA VAL A 332 9.64 0.56 13.95
C VAL A 332 10.00 2.05 13.77
N SER A 333 11.08 2.36 13.05
CA SER A 333 11.41 3.77 12.77
C SER A 333 10.31 4.48 12.00
N MET A 334 9.68 3.84 11.02
CA MET A 334 8.55 4.41 10.28
C MET A 334 7.35 4.67 11.18
N MET A 335 7.03 3.76 12.12
CA MET A 335 5.98 4.00 13.13
C MET A 335 6.27 5.23 13.97
N ASN A 336 7.50 5.34 14.46
CA ASN A 336 7.93 6.44 15.31
C ASN A 336 7.89 7.78 14.56
N MET A 337 8.28 7.81 13.28
CA MET A 337 8.16 9.00 12.42
C MET A 337 6.72 9.45 12.20
N MET A 338 5.76 8.53 12.29
CA MET A 338 4.33 8.83 12.18
C MET A 338 3.65 9.13 13.52
N GLY A 339 4.43 9.35 14.58
CA GLY A 339 3.90 9.70 15.90
C GLY A 339 3.28 8.51 16.65
N VAL A 340 3.62 7.29 16.26
CA VAL A 340 3.23 6.05 16.94
C VAL A 340 4.48 5.48 17.62
N PRO A 341 4.84 5.95 18.83
CA PRO A 341 6.05 5.51 19.52
C PRO A 341 5.95 4.04 19.90
N ASP A 342 6.84 3.23 19.35
CA ASP A 342 7.00 1.81 19.65
C ASP A 342 8.49 1.42 19.63
N GLN A 343 8.80 0.26 20.18
CA GLN A 343 10.14 -0.35 20.16
C GLN A 343 10.15 -1.66 19.39
N THR A 344 8.98 -2.17 18.99
CA THR A 344 8.84 -3.53 18.49
C THR A 344 7.82 -3.62 17.37
N PHE A 345 8.15 -4.34 16.30
CA PHE A 345 7.23 -4.68 15.22
C PHE A 345 7.74 -5.91 14.47
N GLY A 346 6.83 -6.78 14.01
CA GLY A 346 7.17 -7.95 13.16
C GLY A 346 7.57 -9.19 13.95
N ASP A 347 8.64 -9.86 13.52
CA ASP A 347 9.13 -11.11 14.12
C ASP A 347 9.69 -10.90 15.54
N PRO A 348 9.11 -11.51 16.60
CA PRO A 348 9.56 -11.37 17.98
C PRO A 348 11.04 -11.68 18.24
N ALA A 349 11.64 -12.57 17.44
CA ALA A 349 13.06 -12.89 17.58
C ALA A 349 13.99 -11.73 17.14
N ASN A 350 13.45 -10.79 16.36
CA ASN A 350 14.21 -9.76 15.64
C ASN A 350 13.75 -8.32 15.96
N MET A 351 13.05 -8.11 17.07
CA MET A 351 12.57 -6.79 17.52
C MET A 351 13.67 -6.03 18.28
N GLN A 352 14.38 -5.15 17.58
CA GLN A 352 15.59 -4.49 18.10
C GLN A 352 15.46 -2.94 18.18
N GLY A 353 14.25 -2.41 18.32
CA GLY A 353 14.04 -0.96 18.36
C GLY A 353 14.12 -0.29 16.98
N PRO A 354 14.20 1.06 16.95
CA PRO A 354 14.32 1.81 15.71
C PRO A 354 15.69 1.65 15.04
N LEU A 355 15.69 1.68 13.71
CA LEU A 355 16.87 1.62 12.86
C LEU A 355 17.87 2.76 13.19
N PRO A 356 19.11 2.46 13.63
CA PRO A 356 20.11 3.45 13.99
C PRO A 356 20.45 4.40 12.83
N GLY A 357 20.50 5.70 13.10
CA GLY A 357 20.90 6.73 12.13
C GLY A 357 19.86 7.08 11.07
N LEU A 358 18.68 6.42 11.06
CA LEU A 358 17.64 6.71 10.08
C LEU A 358 16.90 8.02 10.37
N ALA A 359 16.42 8.18 11.61
CA ALA A 359 15.70 9.39 12.03
C ALA A 359 16.61 10.63 12.06
N ALA A 360 15.99 11.80 11.91
CA ALA A 360 16.65 13.11 11.91
C ALA A 360 17.16 13.54 13.28
#